data_AF-A0A431PFB2-F1
#
_entry.id   AF-A0A431PFB2-F1
#
_cell.length_a   1.000
_cell.length_b   1.000
_cell.length_c   1.000
_cell.angle_alpha   90.00
_cell.angle_beta   90.00
_cell.angle_gamma   90.00
#
_symmetry.space_group_name_H-M   'P 1'
#
loop_
_entity.id
_entity.type
_entity.pdbx_description
1 polymer ?
#
loop_
_entity_poly.entity_id
_entity_poly.type
_entity_poly.pdbx_seq_one_letter_code
_entity_poly.pdbx_strand_id
1 'polypeptide(L)'
;MGGTCGNFLNNLPAMQMAFWFCGGFVAATWVGILVCRPYARRWIHCRRSANDMIGFALASYATLYGILLGLLAVEAYQDFSSVQEINSKKALTLATLYQDLDGLPRPLRERLQAELRDYTGETLEMHWSDTTARPTSVGASPRLRTILSQLFAFQPTTKGEELVQAMGVQRVNTPIEQRRTLLASAGGSIPEALWWVVGLGAALFMLLMCLFDMEPHVHFVLGGALAIFLGSGVFIIATLWSWRDGHV
;
A
#
# COMPACT_ATOMS: atom_id res chain seq x y z
N MET A 1 -21.22 13.92 17.61
CA MET A 1 -21.22 12.45 17.70
C MET A 1 -20.73 11.87 16.38
N GLY A 2 -19.42 11.87 16.13
CA GLY A 2 -18.84 11.42 14.85
C GLY A 2 -17.40 10.92 14.99
N GLY A 3 -16.98 10.58 16.22
CA GLY A 3 -15.59 10.24 16.55
C GLY A 3 -15.37 8.77 16.94
N THR A 4 -16.38 7.91 16.88
CA THR A 4 -16.28 6.51 17.35
C THR A 4 -16.14 5.48 16.23
N CYS A 5 -16.51 5.78 14.99
CA CYS A 5 -16.31 4.84 13.87
C CYS A 5 -14.88 4.82 13.33
N GLY A 6 -14.12 5.92 13.42
CA GLY A 6 -12.72 5.97 13.00
C GLY A 6 -11.80 5.16 13.91
N ASN A 7 -11.99 5.26 15.23
CA ASN A 7 -11.20 4.53 16.22
C ASN A 7 -11.51 3.02 16.28
N PHE A 8 -12.70 2.60 15.84
CA PHE A 8 -13.04 1.17 15.83
C PHE A 8 -12.38 0.45 14.65
N LEU A 9 -12.23 1.10 13.49
CA LEU A 9 -11.47 0.54 12.38
C LEU A 9 -9.98 0.41 12.72
N ASN A 10 -9.32 1.43 13.29
CA ASN A 10 -7.88 1.40 13.56
C ASN A 10 -7.42 0.46 14.69
N ASN A 11 -8.31 -0.06 15.53
CA ASN A 11 -7.97 -0.99 16.64
C ASN A 11 -8.38 -2.45 16.39
N LEU A 12 -8.96 -2.76 15.22
CA LEU A 12 -9.32 -4.14 14.90
C LEU A 12 -8.07 -4.88 14.41
N PRO A 13 -7.71 -6.02 15.01
CA PRO A 13 -6.64 -6.85 14.47
C PRO A 13 -6.95 -7.16 13.01
N ALA A 14 -5.95 -7.12 12.12
CA ALA A 14 -6.13 -7.31 10.67
C ALA A 14 -7.00 -8.54 10.30
N MET A 15 -6.99 -9.55 11.18
CA MET A 15 -7.84 -10.74 11.10
C MET A 15 -9.35 -10.43 11.14
N GLN A 16 -9.79 -9.47 11.96
CA GLN A 16 -11.20 -9.07 12.04
C GLN A 16 -11.62 -8.23 10.84
N MET A 17 -10.73 -7.35 10.32
CA MET A 17 -10.99 -6.66 9.06
C MET A 17 -11.12 -7.63 7.89
N ALA A 18 -10.22 -8.62 7.81
CA ALA A 18 -10.28 -9.68 6.82
C ALA A 18 -11.60 -10.45 6.91
N PHE A 19 -12.05 -10.78 8.13
CA PHE A 19 -13.31 -11.49 8.34
C PHE A 19 -14.52 -10.70 7.85
N TRP A 20 -14.62 -9.40 8.18
CA TRP A 20 -15.72 -8.55 7.72
C TRP A 20 -15.67 -8.31 6.21
N PHE A 21 -14.49 -8.12 5.63
CA PHE A 21 -14.33 -7.87 4.21
C PHE A 21 -14.67 -9.12 3.37
N CYS A 22 -14.07 -10.27 3.71
CA CYS A 22 -14.39 -11.54 3.06
C CYS A 22 -15.85 -11.93 3.31
N GLY A 23 -16.37 -11.72 4.53
CA GLY A 23 -17.78 -11.92 4.85
C GLY A 23 -18.72 -11.07 4.00
N GLY A 24 -18.36 -9.82 3.72
CA GLY A 24 -19.08 -8.93 2.81
C GLY A 24 -19.11 -9.44 1.38
N PHE A 25 -17.98 -9.93 0.86
CA PHE A 25 -17.91 -10.56 -0.47
C PHE A 25 -18.77 -11.82 -0.57
N VAL A 26 -18.72 -12.68 0.45
CA VAL A 26 -19.56 -13.89 0.53
C VAL A 26 -21.04 -13.52 0.59
N ALA A 27 -21.41 -12.57 1.45
CA ALA A 27 -22.79 -12.09 1.57
C ALA A 27 -23.28 -11.48 0.26
N ALA A 28 -22.48 -10.66 -0.41
CA ALA A 28 -22.81 -10.09 -1.72
C ALA A 28 -23.03 -11.19 -2.77
N THR A 29 -22.17 -12.21 -2.79
CA THR A 29 -22.29 -13.36 -3.69
C THR A 29 -23.57 -14.15 -3.42
N TRP A 30 -23.89 -14.42 -2.16
CA TRP A 30 -25.11 -15.14 -1.76
C TRP A 30 -26.37 -14.34 -2.08
N VAL A 31 -26.38 -13.03 -1.84
CA VAL A 31 -27.48 -12.12 -2.21
C VAL A 31 -27.65 -12.10 -3.73
N GLY A 32 -26.56 -12.04 -4.49
CA GLY A 32 -26.60 -12.11 -5.95
C GLY A 32 -27.22 -13.39 -6.47
N ILE A 33 -26.77 -14.53 -5.93
CA ILE A 33 -27.34 -15.84 -6.28
C ILE A 33 -28.84 -15.85 -5.97
N LEU A 34 -29.27 -15.35 -4.80
CA LEU A 34 -30.69 -15.29 -4.43
C LEU A 34 -31.52 -14.39 -5.36
N VAL A 35 -31.01 -13.22 -5.73
CA VAL A 35 -31.69 -12.24 -6.60
C VAL A 35 -31.72 -12.70 -8.04
N CYS A 36 -30.63 -13.24 -8.57
CA CYS A 36 -30.55 -13.67 -9.97
C CYS A 36 -31.25 -15.00 -10.22
N ARG A 37 -31.38 -15.89 -9.23
CA ARG A 37 -32.05 -17.19 -9.37
C ARG A 37 -33.47 -17.15 -9.96
N PRO A 38 -34.39 -16.26 -9.53
CA PRO A 38 -35.72 -16.17 -10.16
C PRO A 38 -35.67 -15.64 -11.59
N TYR A 39 -34.71 -14.78 -11.93
CA TYR A 39 -34.55 -14.24 -13.30
C TYR A 39 -33.90 -15.27 -14.23
N ALA A 40 -32.83 -15.94 -13.78
CA ALA A 40 -32.13 -16.98 -14.52
C ALA A 40 -33.05 -18.16 -14.86
N ARG A 41 -33.83 -18.66 -13.89
CA ARG A 41 -34.82 -19.73 -14.14
C ARG A 41 -35.93 -19.33 -15.11
N ARG A 42 -36.25 -18.04 -15.20
CA ARG A 42 -37.33 -17.53 -16.07
C ARG A 42 -36.85 -17.25 -17.50
N TRP A 43 -35.61 -16.80 -17.65
CA TRP A 43 -34.99 -16.50 -18.94
C TRP A 43 -34.36 -17.71 -19.62
N ILE A 44 -33.81 -18.65 -18.86
CA ILE A 44 -33.03 -19.76 -19.40
C ILE A 44 -33.80 -21.06 -19.14
N HIS A 45 -34.59 -21.49 -20.13
CA HIS A 45 -35.07 -22.88 -20.20
C HIS A 45 -33.87 -23.77 -20.58
N CYS A 46 -33.03 -24.09 -19.58
CA CYS A 46 -31.67 -24.56 -19.81
C CYS A 46 -31.63 -26.02 -20.27
N ARG A 47 -31.25 -26.24 -21.54
CA ARG A 47 -30.79 -27.55 -22.04
C ARG A 47 -29.41 -27.84 -21.47
N ARG A 48 -29.12 -29.10 -21.13
CA ARG A 48 -27.85 -29.57 -20.52
C ARG A 48 -26.58 -29.00 -21.19
N SER A 49 -26.59 -28.83 -22.51
CA SER A 49 -25.48 -28.28 -23.29
C SER A 49 -25.11 -26.82 -22.99
N ALA A 50 -26.07 -26.00 -22.52
CA ALA A 50 -25.80 -24.61 -22.16
C ALA A 50 -25.04 -24.52 -20.83
N ASN A 51 -25.33 -25.42 -19.88
CA ASN A 51 -24.65 -25.45 -18.58
C ASN A 51 -23.18 -25.87 -18.71
N ASP A 52 -22.89 -26.84 -19.59
CA ASP A 52 -21.51 -27.26 -19.87
C ASP A 52 -20.67 -26.11 -20.45
N MET A 53 -21.26 -25.31 -21.35
CA MET A 53 -20.61 -24.12 -21.93
C MET A 53 -20.36 -23.03 -20.88
N ILE A 54 -21.35 -22.76 -20.01
CA ILE A 54 -21.22 -21.77 -18.93
C ILE A 54 -20.18 -22.23 -17.90
N GLY A 55 -20.13 -23.53 -17.57
CA GLY A 55 -19.12 -24.10 -16.69
C GLY A 55 -17.70 -23.93 -17.24
N PHE A 56 -17.52 -24.19 -18.54
CA PHE A 56 -16.24 -23.95 -19.20
C PHE A 56 -15.85 -22.46 -19.22
N ALA A 57 -16.82 -21.58 -19.52
CA ALA A 57 -16.60 -20.13 -19.49
C ALA A 57 -16.26 -19.63 -18.08
N LEU A 58 -16.94 -20.14 -17.05
CA LEU A 58 -16.67 -19.82 -15.64
C LEU A 58 -15.26 -20.27 -15.24
N ALA A 59 -14.85 -21.49 -15.58
CA ALA A 59 -13.54 -22.02 -15.22
C ALA A 59 -12.38 -21.28 -15.91
N SER A 60 -12.52 -20.99 -17.21
CA SER A 60 -11.54 -20.20 -17.97
C SER A 60 -11.46 -18.77 -17.44
N TYR A 61 -12.60 -18.14 -17.15
CA TYR A 61 -12.66 -16.81 -16.57
C TYR A 61 -12.07 -16.75 -15.17
N ALA A 62 -12.39 -17.73 -14.30
CA ALA A 62 -11.82 -17.86 -12.96
C ALA A 62 -10.29 -17.93 -12.99
N THR A 63 -9.75 -18.68 -13.96
CA THR A 63 -8.31 -18.85 -14.14
C THR A 63 -7.65 -17.54 -14.56
N LEU A 64 -8.16 -16.88 -15.59
CA LEU A 64 -7.61 -15.62 -16.09
C LEU A 64 -7.72 -14.50 -15.04
N TYR A 65 -8.87 -14.40 -14.38
CA TYR A 65 -9.10 -13.40 -13.35
C TYR A 65 -8.27 -13.66 -12.09
N GLY A 66 -8.10 -14.92 -11.70
CA GLY A 66 -7.22 -15.32 -10.59
C GLY A 66 -5.75 -14.96 -10.86
N ILE A 67 -5.25 -15.18 -12.09
CA ILE A 67 -3.89 -14.77 -12.49
C ILE A 67 -3.75 -13.24 -12.42
N LEU A 68 -4.74 -12.50 -12.93
CA LEU A 68 -4.75 -11.04 -12.87
C LEU A 68 -4.68 -10.54 -11.42
N LEU A 69 -5.53 -11.07 -10.53
CA LEU A 69 -5.49 -10.71 -9.11
C LEU A 69 -4.15 -11.08 -8.45
N GLY A 70 -3.57 -12.23 -8.80
CA GLY A 70 -2.27 -12.65 -8.30
C GLY A 70 -1.15 -11.68 -8.69
N LEU A 71 -1.11 -11.25 -9.95
CA LEU A 71 -0.14 -10.27 -10.42
C LEU A 71 -0.32 -8.91 -9.74
N LEU A 72 -1.57 -8.46 -9.55
CA LEU A 72 -1.85 -7.23 -8.81
C LEU A 72 -1.39 -7.29 -7.35
N ALA A 73 -1.58 -8.44 -6.70
CA ALA A 73 -1.09 -8.65 -5.34
C ALA A 73 0.45 -8.62 -5.27
N VAL A 74 1.14 -9.21 -6.26
CA VAL A 74 2.61 -9.15 -6.34
C VAL A 74 3.09 -7.71 -6.54
N GLU A 75 2.48 -6.95 -7.45
CA GLU A 75 2.83 -5.54 -7.68
C GLU A 75 2.63 -4.70 -6.42
N ALA A 76 1.48 -4.85 -5.75
CA ALA A 76 1.19 -4.17 -4.50
C ALA A 76 2.21 -4.53 -3.39
N TYR A 77 2.63 -5.78 -3.33
CA TYR A 77 3.65 -6.22 -2.39
C TYR A 77 5.05 -5.68 -2.72
N GLN A 78 5.40 -5.62 -4.00
CA GLN A 78 6.66 -5.04 -4.46
C GLN A 78 6.74 -3.55 -4.11
N ASP A 79 5.66 -2.80 -4.34
CA ASP A 79 5.56 -1.39 -3.96
C ASP A 79 5.77 -1.22 -2.44
N PHE A 80 5.03 -1.97 -1.62
CA PHE A 80 5.20 -2.01 -0.16
C PHE A 80 6.66 -2.28 0.25
N SER A 81 7.27 -3.33 -0.33
CA SER A 81 8.63 -3.73 -0.02
C SER A 81 9.67 -2.66 -0.39
N SER A 82 9.44 -1.94 -1.50
CA SER A 82 10.33 -0.89 -1.98
C SER A 82 10.31 0.33 -1.04
N VAL A 83 9.14 0.71 -0.54
CA VAL A 83 8.99 1.81 0.44
C VAL A 83 9.66 1.43 1.76
N GLN A 84 9.48 0.19 2.22
CA GLN A 84 10.13 -0.30 3.43
C GLN A 84 11.66 -0.30 3.30
N GLU A 85 12.20 -0.67 2.14
CA GLU A 85 13.63 -0.63 1.85
C GLU A 85 14.17 0.80 1.83
N ILE A 86 13.46 1.75 1.20
CA ILE A 86 13.83 3.18 1.19
C ILE A 86 13.88 3.73 2.62
N ASN A 87 12.88 3.44 3.45
CA ASN A 87 12.83 3.87 4.85
C ASN A 87 13.98 3.28 5.67
N SER A 88 14.28 1.99 5.48
CA SER A 88 15.39 1.31 6.16
C SER A 88 16.75 1.92 5.75
N LYS A 89 16.96 2.16 4.46
CA LYS A 89 18.17 2.83 3.94
C LYS A 89 18.30 4.26 4.44
N LYS A 90 17.19 4.99 4.55
CA LYS A 90 17.15 6.35 5.11
C LYS A 90 17.58 6.35 6.57
N ALA A 91 17.02 5.47 7.40
CA ALA A 91 17.40 5.34 8.80
C ALA A 91 18.89 5.02 8.96
N LEU A 92 19.40 4.07 8.16
CA LEU A 92 20.83 3.74 8.16
C LEU A 92 21.70 4.94 7.76
N THR A 93 21.32 5.68 6.72
CA THR A 93 22.06 6.85 6.25
C THR A 93 22.11 7.97 7.30
N LEU A 94 21.01 8.19 8.04
CA LEU A 94 20.99 9.16 9.13
C LEU A 94 21.87 8.71 10.31
N ALA A 95 21.84 7.42 10.67
CA ALA A 95 22.68 6.87 11.73
C ALA A 95 24.17 6.96 11.38
N THR A 96 24.54 6.64 10.14
CA THR A 96 25.93 6.73 9.69
C THR A 96 26.38 8.19 9.53
N LEU A 97 25.50 9.10 9.09
CA LEU A 97 25.78 10.54 9.09
C LEU A 97 26.04 11.06 10.52
N TYR A 98 25.27 10.62 11.51
CA TYR A 98 25.49 11.00 12.91
C TYR A 98 26.90 10.61 13.39
N GLN A 99 27.36 9.41 13.03
CA GLN A 99 28.69 8.91 13.37
C GLN A 99 29.81 9.63 12.61
N ASP A 100 29.63 9.92 11.32
CA ASP A 100 30.63 10.66 10.53
C ASP A 100 30.90 12.06 11.11
N LEU A 101 29.86 12.71 11.65
CA LEU A 101 29.99 14.04 12.27
C LEU A 101 30.92 14.04 13.49
N ASP A 102 31.20 12.89 14.12
CA ASP A 102 32.20 12.79 15.20
C ASP A 102 33.63 13.09 14.73
N GLY A 103 33.89 13.14 13.42
CA GLY A 103 35.16 13.60 12.87
C GLY A 103 35.35 15.12 12.89
N LEU A 104 34.30 15.92 13.12
CA LEU A 104 34.36 17.39 13.08
C LEU A 104 34.71 18.00 14.44
N PRO A 105 35.39 19.17 14.48
CA PRO A 105 35.69 19.84 15.73
C PRO A 105 34.43 20.38 16.43
N ARG A 106 34.49 20.53 17.76
CA ARG A 106 33.51 21.31 18.52
C ARG A 106 33.72 22.80 18.24
N PRO A 107 32.67 23.64 18.15
CA PRO A 107 31.25 23.39 18.45
C PRO A 107 30.39 22.91 17.27
N LEU A 108 30.95 22.79 16.06
CA LEU A 108 30.19 22.47 14.84
C LEU A 108 29.52 21.10 14.92
N ARG A 109 30.23 20.09 15.43
CA ARG A 109 29.70 18.74 15.65
C ARG A 109 28.39 18.74 16.43
N GLU A 110 28.36 19.42 17.59
CA GLU A 110 27.21 19.42 18.50
C GLU A 110 25.98 20.07 17.84
N ARG A 111 26.19 21.14 17.07
CA ARG A 111 25.12 21.80 16.30
C ARG A 111 24.55 20.90 15.22
N LEU A 112 25.41 20.25 14.42
CA LEU A 112 24.98 19.37 13.34
C LEU A 112 24.26 18.11 13.88
N GLN A 113 24.75 17.53 14.97
CA GLN A 113 24.10 16.39 15.63
C GLN A 113 22.73 16.76 16.23
N ALA A 114 22.57 17.98 16.77
CA ALA A 114 21.29 18.47 17.25
C ALA A 114 20.29 18.66 16.11
N GLU A 115 20.68 19.31 15.01
CA GLU A 115 19.83 19.49 13.82
C GLU A 115 19.41 18.15 13.19
N LEU A 116 20.31 17.17 13.19
CA LEU A 116 20.02 15.83 12.69
C LEU A 116 19.00 15.10 13.59
N ARG A 117 19.14 15.24 14.92
CA ARG A 117 18.19 14.68 15.88
C ARG A 117 16.81 15.30 15.75
N ASP A 118 16.74 16.62 15.62
CA ASP A 118 15.49 17.35 15.39
C ASP A 118 14.80 16.90 14.11
N TYR A 119 15.55 16.78 13.00
CA TYR A 119 15.02 16.28 11.72
C TYR A 119 14.47 14.85 11.84
N THR A 120 15.14 13.99 12.61
CA THR A 120 14.71 12.61 12.82
C THR A 120 13.42 12.56 13.64
N GLY A 121 13.32 13.39 14.68
CA GLY A 121 12.10 13.55 15.48
C GLY A 121 10.92 14.06 14.66
N GLU A 122 11.12 15.11 13.87
CA GLU A 122 10.12 15.68 12.96
C GLU A 122 9.62 14.64 11.95
N THR A 123 10.55 13.85 11.39
CA THR A 123 10.22 12.77 10.45
C THR A 123 9.42 11.67 11.13
N LEU A 124 9.79 11.27 12.35
CA LEU A 124 9.10 10.24 13.10
C LEU A 124 7.67 10.68 13.45
N GLU A 125 7.49 11.89 13.96
CA GLU A 125 6.18 12.43 14.30
C GLU A 125 5.29 12.58 13.06
N MET A 126 5.85 12.96 11.91
CA MET A 126 5.13 12.99 10.63
C MET A 126 4.67 11.62 10.14
N HIS A 127 5.47 10.56 10.31
CA HIS A 127 5.13 9.24 9.75
C HIS A 127 4.24 8.42 10.67
N TRP A 128 4.21 8.72 11.98
CA TRP A 128 3.47 7.96 12.98
C TRP A 128 2.31 8.71 13.61
N SER A 129 2.15 10.02 13.38
CA SER A 129 0.92 10.72 13.77
C SER A 129 -0.15 10.50 12.71
N ASP A 130 -1.34 10.11 13.14
CA ASP A 130 -2.57 9.96 12.34
C ASP A 130 -3.06 11.30 11.72
N THR A 131 -2.24 12.35 11.84
CA THR A 131 -2.53 13.66 11.29
C THR A 131 -2.10 13.66 9.84
N THR A 132 -3.08 13.78 8.96
CA THR A 132 -3.00 14.06 7.52
C THR A 132 -2.32 15.41 7.20
N ALA A 133 -1.31 15.80 7.96
CA ALA A 133 -0.40 16.90 7.66
C ALA A 133 0.55 16.43 6.54
N ARG A 134 -0.02 16.28 5.34
CA ARG A 134 0.72 16.07 4.11
C ARG A 134 1.73 17.22 3.99
N PRO A 135 3.03 16.95 3.76
CA PRO A 135 4.02 18.01 3.73
C PRO A 135 3.67 19.01 2.62
N THR A 136 3.33 20.23 3.01
CA THR A 136 3.04 21.35 2.11
C THR A 136 4.31 21.94 1.50
N SER A 137 5.50 21.56 1.98
CA SER A 137 6.77 22.01 1.43
C SER A 137 7.28 21.05 0.35
N VAL A 138 7.22 21.52 -0.90
CA VAL A 138 7.78 20.87 -2.11
C VAL A 138 9.34 20.84 -2.08
N GLY A 139 9.97 21.23 -0.97
CA GLY A 139 11.41 21.42 -0.83
C GLY A 139 12.11 20.37 0.05
N ALA A 140 13.45 20.41 0.02
CA ALA A 140 14.26 19.74 1.04
C ALA A 140 13.86 20.25 2.43
N SER A 141 13.82 19.37 3.43
CA SER A 141 13.53 19.78 4.81
C SER A 141 14.42 20.97 5.18
N PRO A 142 13.86 22.05 5.76
CA PRO A 142 14.64 23.21 6.18
C PRO A 142 15.86 22.83 7.01
N ARG A 143 15.73 21.78 7.84
CA ARG A 143 16.79 21.23 8.69
C ARG A 143 17.93 20.60 7.88
N LEU A 144 17.62 19.77 6.88
CA LEU A 144 18.64 19.21 5.98
C LEU A 144 19.37 20.30 5.18
N ARG A 145 18.66 21.37 4.77
CA ARG A 145 19.28 22.54 4.12
C ARG A 145 20.22 23.28 5.08
N THR A 146 19.83 23.44 6.35
CA THR A 146 20.68 24.04 7.38
C THR A 146 21.95 23.23 7.58
N ILE A 147 21.86 21.90 7.72
CA ILE A 147 23.01 20.99 7.82
C ILE A 147 23.94 21.15 6.62
N LEU A 148 23.39 21.14 5.40
CA LEU A 148 24.15 21.31 4.17
C LEU A 148 24.86 22.67 4.11
N SER A 149 24.18 23.75 4.50
CA SER A 149 24.76 25.09 4.53
C SER A 149 25.90 25.23 5.54
N GLN A 150 25.78 24.59 6.71
CA GLN A 150 26.81 24.59 7.74
C GLN A 150 28.03 23.75 7.31
N LEU A 151 27.80 22.63 6.63
CA LEU A 151 28.87 21.83 6.03
C LEU A 151 29.61 22.63 4.95
N PHE A 152 28.93 23.35 4.06
CA PHE A 152 29.61 24.17 3.04
C PHE A 152 30.32 25.40 3.61
N ALA A 153 29.84 25.97 4.70
CA ALA A 153 30.48 27.12 5.35
C ALA A 153 31.74 26.74 6.16
N PHE A 154 31.91 25.46 6.48
CA PHE A 154 33.06 24.95 7.22
C PHE A 154 34.32 24.91 6.33
N GLN A 155 35.42 25.48 6.82
CA GLN A 155 36.73 25.39 6.18
C GLN A 155 37.57 24.32 6.88
N PRO A 156 37.81 23.16 6.26
CA PRO A 156 38.60 22.10 6.85
C PRO A 156 40.07 22.52 6.96
N THR A 157 40.67 22.24 8.11
CA THR A 157 42.10 22.49 8.38
C THR A 157 42.93 21.23 8.26
N THR A 158 42.30 20.06 8.39
CA THR A 158 42.95 18.75 8.25
C THR A 158 42.35 17.93 7.11
N LYS A 159 43.14 16.99 6.56
CA LYS A 159 42.65 16.05 5.53
C LYS A 159 41.48 15.18 6.03
N GLY A 160 41.44 14.87 7.33
CA GLY A 160 40.34 14.13 7.94
C GLY A 160 39.04 14.93 7.94
N GLU A 161 39.12 16.23 8.27
CA GLU A 161 37.98 17.15 8.22
C GLU A 161 37.45 17.35 6.80
N GLU A 162 38.33 17.46 5.80
CA GLU A 162 37.95 17.56 4.38
C GLU A 162 37.20 16.31 3.91
N LEU A 163 37.68 15.12 4.28
CA LEU A 163 37.03 13.85 3.96
C LEU A 163 35.65 13.74 4.61
N VAL A 164 35.53 14.10 5.89
CA VAL A 164 34.26 14.08 6.63
C VAL A 164 33.25 15.08 6.05
N GLN A 165 33.70 16.27 5.66
CA GLN A 165 32.87 17.26 4.99
C GLN A 165 32.33 16.73 3.65
N ALA A 166 33.20 16.14 2.82
CA ALA A 166 32.80 15.57 1.52
C ALA A 166 31.80 14.42 1.68
N MET A 167 32.06 13.48 2.60
CA MET A 167 31.14 12.37 2.90
C MET A 167 29.82 12.87 3.49
N GLY A 168 29.86 13.87 4.39
CA GLY A 168 28.69 14.47 5.00
C GLY A 168 27.77 15.13 3.97
N VAL A 169 28.33 15.91 3.03
CA VAL A 169 27.57 16.54 1.94
C VAL A 169 26.89 15.48 1.07
N GLN A 170 27.62 14.42 0.69
CA GLN A 170 27.05 13.33 -0.12
C GLN A 170 25.91 12.62 0.62
N ARG A 171 26.09 12.31 1.90
CA ARG A 171 25.09 11.58 2.71
C ARG A 171 23.84 12.42 3.04
N VAL A 172 23.97 13.74 3.15
CA VAL A 172 22.83 14.66 3.33
C VAL A 172 21.97 14.73 2.05
N ASN A 173 22.57 14.55 0.87
CA ASN A 173 21.82 14.56 -0.40
C ASN A 173 20.92 13.33 -0.56
N THR A 174 21.32 12.15 -0.07
CA THR A 174 20.52 10.92 -0.15
C THR A 174 19.08 11.08 0.38
N PRO A 175 18.83 11.52 1.62
CA PRO A 175 17.45 11.72 2.12
C PRO A 175 16.70 12.84 1.39
N ILE A 176 17.40 13.82 0.81
CA ILE A 176 16.78 14.86 -0.04
C ILE A 176 16.27 14.24 -1.35
N GLU A 177 17.09 13.42 -2.00
CA GLU A 177 16.74 12.71 -3.23
C GLU A 177 15.61 11.71 -2.98
N GLN A 178 15.70 10.89 -1.92
CA GLN A 178 14.64 9.96 -1.54
C GLN A 178 13.28 10.66 -1.35
N ARG A 179 13.27 11.83 -0.68
CA ARG A 179 12.04 12.62 -0.50
C ARG A 179 11.50 13.14 -1.83
N ARG A 180 12.36 13.57 -2.75
CA ARG A 180 11.94 14.00 -4.10
C ARG A 180 11.36 12.85 -4.90
N THR A 181 11.97 11.67 -4.85
CA THR A 181 11.44 10.47 -5.49
C THR A 181 10.08 10.11 -4.92
N LEU A 182 9.91 10.12 -3.60
CA LEU A 182 8.61 9.87 -2.97
C LEU A 182 7.55 10.92 -3.37
N LEU A 183 7.91 12.20 -3.45
CA LEU A 183 6.98 13.25 -3.91
C LEU A 183 6.62 13.12 -5.39
N ALA A 184 7.57 12.72 -6.24
CA ALA A 184 7.33 12.43 -7.66
C ALA A 184 6.43 11.19 -7.82
N SER A 185 6.64 10.16 -6.99
CA SER A 185 5.83 8.94 -6.95
C SER A 185 4.50 9.11 -6.22
N ALA A 186 4.32 10.14 -5.39
CA ALA A 186 3.07 10.42 -4.69
C ALA A 186 1.92 10.81 -5.64
N GLY A 187 2.24 11.21 -6.88
CA GLY A 187 1.25 11.33 -7.96
C GLY A 187 0.89 9.98 -8.63
N GLY A 188 1.64 8.92 -8.34
CA GLY A 188 1.43 7.55 -8.77
C GLY A 188 0.53 6.79 -7.79
N SER A 189 -0.67 7.28 -7.54
CA SER A 189 -1.73 6.40 -7.04
C SER A 189 -1.90 5.27 -8.06
N ILE A 190 -2.13 4.03 -7.61
CA ILE A 190 -2.66 3.00 -8.52
C ILE A 190 -3.84 3.67 -9.24
N PRO A 191 -3.85 3.71 -10.59
CA PRO A 191 -4.91 4.41 -11.30
C PRO A 191 -6.26 3.91 -10.77
N GLU A 192 -7.19 4.80 -10.42
CA GLU A 192 -8.53 4.39 -9.97
C GLU A 192 -9.20 3.43 -10.96
N ALA A 193 -8.79 3.48 -12.24
CA ALA A 193 -9.11 2.52 -13.28
C ALA A 193 -8.86 1.05 -12.88
N LEU A 194 -7.84 0.74 -12.09
CA LEU A 194 -7.54 -0.62 -11.65
C LEU A 194 -8.62 -1.18 -10.73
N TRP A 195 -9.18 -0.33 -9.84
CA TRP A 195 -10.32 -0.70 -9.00
C TRP A 195 -11.57 -0.97 -9.83
N TRP A 196 -11.77 -0.22 -10.91
CA TRP A 196 -12.83 -0.51 -11.88
C TRP A 196 -12.64 -1.86 -12.55
N VAL A 197 -11.41 -2.24 -12.92
CA VAL A 197 -11.13 -3.56 -13.51
C VAL A 197 -11.41 -4.69 -12.52
N VAL A 198 -10.99 -4.55 -11.26
CA VAL A 198 -11.28 -5.52 -10.19
C VAL A 198 -12.80 -5.61 -9.92
N GLY A 199 -13.48 -4.47 -9.81
CA GLY A 199 -14.92 -4.42 -9.59
C GLY A 199 -15.74 -5.01 -10.74
N LEU A 200 -15.40 -4.64 -11.98
CA LEU A 200 -16.01 -5.18 -13.19
C LEU A 200 -15.76 -6.69 -13.31
N GLY A 201 -14.55 -7.14 -12.96
CA GLY A 201 -14.19 -8.56 -13.01
C GLY A 201 -14.99 -9.40 -12.01
N ALA A 202 -15.12 -8.90 -10.77
CA ALA A 202 -15.98 -9.51 -9.76
C ALA A 202 -17.46 -9.55 -10.19
N ALA A 203 -17.96 -8.48 -10.81
CA ALA A 203 -19.34 -8.43 -11.31
C ALA A 203 -19.58 -9.43 -12.45
N LEU A 204 -18.64 -9.56 -13.38
CA LEU A 204 -18.74 -10.53 -14.48
C LEU A 204 -18.65 -11.97 -13.96
N PHE A 205 -17.77 -12.23 -13.00
CA PHE A 205 -17.67 -13.52 -12.32
C PHE A 205 -19.01 -13.90 -11.66
N MET A 206 -19.59 -12.96 -10.92
CA MET A 206 -20.88 -13.12 -10.27
C MET A 206 -22.01 -13.36 -11.27
N LEU A 207 -22.01 -12.66 -12.40
CA LEU A 207 -22.96 -12.88 -13.50
C LEU A 207 -22.84 -14.31 -14.06
N LEU A 208 -21.64 -14.73 -14.45
CA LEU A 208 -21.38 -16.09 -14.95
C LEU A 208 -21.80 -17.17 -13.95
N MET A 209 -21.51 -16.94 -12.66
CA MET A 209 -21.90 -17.84 -11.58
C MET A 209 -23.42 -17.91 -11.42
N CYS A 210 -24.14 -16.80 -11.59
CA CYS A 210 -25.59 -16.75 -11.53
C CYS A 210 -26.28 -17.41 -12.73
N LEU A 211 -25.62 -17.45 -13.89
CA LEU A 211 -26.12 -18.14 -15.09
C LEU A 211 -25.99 -19.65 -15.00
N PHE A 212 -25.06 -20.15 -14.18
CA PHE A 212 -24.84 -21.58 -14.00
C PHE A 212 -25.97 -22.21 -13.19
N ASP A 213 -26.63 -23.23 -13.76
CA ASP A 213 -27.78 -23.89 -13.13
C ASP A 213 -27.30 -25.14 -12.39
N MET A 214 -27.42 -25.13 -11.06
CA MET A 214 -27.04 -26.25 -10.20
C MET A 214 -27.93 -26.32 -8.96
N GLU A 215 -27.83 -27.43 -8.23
CA GLU A 215 -28.55 -27.57 -6.98
C GLU A 215 -28.15 -26.46 -5.99
N PRO A 216 -29.12 -25.89 -5.25
CA PRO A 216 -28.91 -24.68 -4.48
C PRO A 216 -27.80 -24.83 -3.43
N HIS A 217 -27.67 -26.01 -2.82
CA HIS A 217 -26.63 -26.26 -1.82
C HIS A 217 -25.23 -26.25 -2.45
N VAL A 218 -25.06 -26.83 -3.64
CA VAL A 218 -23.79 -26.79 -4.39
C VAL A 218 -23.46 -25.35 -4.83
N HIS A 219 -24.48 -24.59 -5.24
CA HIS A 219 -24.31 -23.20 -5.67
C HIS A 219 -23.76 -22.31 -4.55
N PHE A 220 -24.30 -22.44 -3.34
CA PHE A 220 -23.84 -21.68 -2.17
C PHE A 220 -22.44 -22.09 -1.71
N VAL A 221 -22.13 -23.40 -1.71
CA VAL A 221 -20.81 -23.91 -1.29
C VAL A 221 -19.74 -23.49 -2.29
N LEU A 222 -19.96 -23.73 -3.59
CA LEU A 222 -18.99 -23.40 -4.63
C LEU A 222 -18.83 -21.87 -4.78
N GLY A 223 -19.95 -21.13 -4.78
CA GLY A 223 -19.95 -19.68 -4.80
C GLY A 223 -19.27 -19.07 -3.59
N GLY A 224 -19.51 -19.61 -2.40
CA GLY A 224 -18.86 -19.20 -1.16
C GLY A 224 -17.35 -19.43 -1.20
N ALA A 225 -16.89 -20.62 -1.61
CA ALA A 225 -15.47 -20.94 -1.71
C ALA A 225 -14.73 -20.01 -2.69
N LEU A 226 -15.32 -19.76 -3.86
CA LEU A 226 -14.75 -18.85 -4.86
C LEU A 226 -14.77 -17.40 -4.39
N ALA A 227 -15.84 -16.96 -3.71
CA ALA A 227 -15.94 -15.62 -3.15
C ALA A 227 -14.91 -15.38 -2.03
N ILE A 228 -14.64 -16.37 -1.17
CA ILE A 228 -13.59 -16.30 -0.15
C ILE A 228 -12.23 -16.15 -0.82
N PHE A 229 -11.94 -16.98 -1.83
CA PHE A 229 -10.67 -16.92 -2.54
C PHE A 229 -10.46 -15.54 -3.20
N LEU A 230 -11.43 -15.07 -4.01
CA LEU A 230 -11.34 -13.77 -4.67
C LEU A 230 -11.30 -12.61 -3.67
N GLY A 231 -12.16 -12.66 -2.64
CA GLY A 231 -12.21 -11.66 -1.58
C GLY A 231 -10.89 -11.57 -0.80
N SER A 232 -10.21 -12.69 -0.57
CA SER A 232 -8.90 -12.71 0.08
C SER A 232 -7.83 -12.02 -0.76
N GLY A 233 -7.82 -12.21 -2.08
CA GLY A 233 -6.88 -11.53 -2.98
C GLY A 233 -7.10 -10.02 -3.03
N VAL A 234 -8.37 -9.61 -3.14
CA VAL A 234 -8.74 -8.18 -3.11
C VAL A 234 -8.40 -7.57 -1.75
N PHE A 235 -8.61 -8.29 -0.64
CA PHE A 235 -8.25 -7.84 0.69
C PHE A 235 -6.74 -7.60 0.84
N ILE A 236 -5.90 -8.53 0.36
CA ILE A 236 -4.44 -8.35 0.38
C ILE A 236 -4.06 -7.07 -0.37
N ILE A 237 -4.59 -6.87 -1.59
CA ILE A 237 -4.33 -5.66 -2.38
C ILE A 237 -4.78 -4.40 -1.61
N ALA A 238 -5.99 -4.43 -1.04
CA ALA A 238 -6.54 -3.31 -0.28
C ALA A 238 -5.71 -2.96 0.97
N THR A 239 -5.23 -3.97 1.71
CA THR A 239 -4.42 -3.75 2.93
C THR A 239 -3.02 -3.22 2.63
N LEU A 240 -2.36 -3.75 1.61
CA LEU A 240 -1.05 -3.25 1.17
C LEU A 240 -1.17 -1.81 0.67
N TRP A 241 -2.28 -1.49 0.01
CA TRP A 241 -2.56 -0.14 -0.46
C TRP A 241 -2.92 0.83 0.68
N SER A 242 -3.77 0.43 1.64
CA SER A 242 -4.15 1.30 2.77
C SER A 242 -2.94 1.67 3.64
N TRP A 243 -1.96 0.78 3.75
CA TRP A 243 -0.69 1.08 4.42
C TRP A 243 0.08 2.22 3.73
N ARG A 244 0.13 2.21 2.40
CA ARG A 244 0.84 3.23 1.61
C ARG A 244 0.27 4.63 1.82
N ASP A 245 -1.05 4.73 1.96
CA ASP A 245 -1.75 6.01 2.12
C ASP A 245 -1.77 6.49 3.59
N GLY A 246 -1.13 5.75 4.52
CA GLY A 246 -0.96 6.14 5.93
C GLY A 246 -2.20 5.96 6.79
N HIS A 247 -3.10 5.05 6.42
CA HIS A 247 -4.38 4.84 7.10
C HIS A 247 -4.43 3.65 8.07
N VAL A 248 -3.28 3.11 8.51
CA VAL A 248 -3.23 2.06 9.56
C VAL A 248 -1.99 2.20 10.43
#